data_AF-A0A1G6J840-F1
#
_entry.id   AF-A0A1G6J840-F1
#
_cell.length_a   1.000
_cell.length_b   1.000
_cell.length_c   1.000
_cell.angle_alpha   90.00
_cell.angle_beta   90.00
_cell.angle_gamma   90.00
#
_symmetry.space_group_name_H-M   'P 1'
#
loop_
_entity.id
_entity.type
_entity.pdbx_description
1 polymer ?
#
loop_
_entity_poly.entity_id
_entity_poly.type
_entity_poly.pdbx_seq_one_letter_code
_entity_poly.pdbx_strand_id
1 'polypeptide(L)'
;MTLKASIAELAVFQRLNQARSQVGPAEVLFAQESDIGPEDVATFKEATRRYGLLIVMRCPKRGAVAFQGIFRPKRWADGHDSGGNTVKSGESGLGVHPERRNIFVSDYDMMSLWTKAQEGGYRKLFASSLTPGAKQGAWQREAMDAVRLLNTGLQSRLQHGAQDDFTPPPDRKHPGVKPDTRFAAFREGQASYLPDMAACRAYYGEWGLSWPYDDGGNFLGAAKP
;
A
#
# COMPACT_ATOMS: atom_id res chain seq x y z
N MET A 1 14.99 -19.91 -31.16
CA MET A 1 14.34 -19.79 -29.85
C MET A 1 13.36 -18.63 -29.93
N THR A 2 12.05 -18.89 -29.85
CA THR A 2 11.03 -17.83 -29.96
C THR A 2 10.70 -17.32 -28.56
N LEU A 3 11.01 -16.05 -28.28
CA LEU A 3 10.61 -15.41 -27.04
C LEU A 3 9.08 -15.28 -27.01
N LYS A 4 8.45 -15.77 -25.94
CA LYS A 4 7.02 -15.58 -25.67
C LYS A 4 6.89 -14.57 -24.54
N ALA A 5 6.05 -13.55 -24.73
CA ALA A 5 5.68 -12.58 -23.71
C ALA A 5 4.16 -12.45 -23.69
N SER A 6 3.58 -12.38 -22.49
CA SER A 6 2.17 -12.10 -22.28
C SER A 6 1.86 -10.62 -22.50
N ILE A 7 0.59 -10.31 -22.76
CA ILE A 7 0.11 -8.91 -22.88
C ILE A 7 0.41 -8.12 -21.60
N ALA A 8 0.28 -8.76 -20.43
CA ALA A 8 0.56 -8.12 -19.16
C ALA A 8 2.05 -7.76 -19.00
N GLU A 9 2.96 -8.68 -19.37
CA GLU A 9 4.41 -8.41 -19.35
C GLU A 9 4.81 -7.29 -20.31
N LEU A 10 4.20 -7.27 -21.51
CA LEU A 10 4.42 -6.18 -22.48
C LEU A 10 3.92 -4.83 -21.94
N ALA A 11 2.76 -4.81 -21.29
CA ALA A 11 2.22 -3.58 -20.69
C ALA A 11 3.11 -3.05 -19.55
N VAL A 12 3.60 -3.93 -18.68
CA VAL A 12 4.58 -3.57 -17.63
C VAL A 12 5.86 -3.00 -18.26
N PHE A 13 6.42 -3.69 -19.26
CA PHE A 13 7.62 -3.24 -19.94
C PHE A 13 7.45 -1.86 -20.57
N GLN A 14 6.35 -1.63 -21.29
CA GLN A 14 6.03 -0.33 -21.90
C GLN A 14 5.91 0.76 -20.84
N ARG A 15 5.16 0.50 -19.76
CA ARG A 15 4.94 1.48 -18.69
C ARG A 15 6.23 1.87 -17.99
N LEU A 16 7.07 0.90 -17.63
CA LEU A 16 8.36 1.15 -16.99
C LEU A 16 9.34 1.86 -17.94
N ASN A 17 9.33 1.53 -19.24
CA ASN A 17 10.18 2.22 -20.21
C ASN A 17 9.76 3.68 -20.40
N GLN A 18 8.45 3.96 -20.46
CA GLN A 18 7.92 5.33 -20.53
C GLN A 18 8.26 6.16 -19.28
N ALA A 19 8.24 5.54 -18.09
CA ALA A 19 8.54 6.21 -16.83
C ALA A 19 10.00 6.70 -16.73
N ARG A 20 10.94 6.07 -17.46
CA ARG A 20 12.38 6.42 -17.43
C ARG A 20 12.68 7.86 -17.85
N SER A 21 11.78 8.51 -18.60
CA SER A 21 11.92 9.93 -18.96
C SER A 21 11.32 10.89 -17.94
N GLN A 22 10.58 10.38 -16.94
CA GLN A 22 9.81 11.18 -15.99
C GLN A 22 10.36 11.09 -14.56
N VAL A 23 10.90 9.93 -14.18
CA VAL A 23 11.49 9.68 -12.85
C VAL A 23 12.89 9.10 -12.96
N GLY A 24 13.61 9.07 -11.83
CA GLY A 24 14.95 8.52 -11.76
C GLY A 24 15.01 6.99 -11.95
N PRO A 25 16.19 6.44 -12.30
CA PRO A 25 16.36 5.00 -12.48
C PRO A 25 16.03 4.19 -11.22
N ALA A 26 16.28 4.73 -10.03
CA ALA A 26 15.99 4.06 -8.76
C ALA A 26 14.48 3.84 -8.55
N GLU A 27 13.65 4.82 -8.92
CA GLU A 27 12.19 4.72 -8.83
C GLU A 27 11.65 3.66 -9.79
N VAL A 28 12.20 3.59 -11.02
CA VAL A 28 11.80 2.57 -12.01
C VAL A 28 12.16 1.17 -11.54
N LEU A 29 13.37 0.98 -11.00
CA LEU A 29 13.80 -0.32 -10.47
C LEU A 29 12.92 -0.74 -9.28
N PHE A 30 12.64 0.17 -8.36
CA PHE A 30 11.78 -0.10 -7.23
C PHE A 30 10.34 -0.44 -7.65
N ALA A 31 9.80 0.29 -8.64
CA ALA A 31 8.48 0.04 -9.20
C ALA A 31 8.39 -1.36 -9.84
N GLN A 32 9.47 -1.82 -10.49
CA GLN A 32 9.55 -3.16 -11.06
C GLN A 32 9.47 -4.26 -9.97
N GLU A 33 10.04 -4.02 -8.80
CA GLU A 33 10.03 -4.99 -7.70
C GLU A 33 8.71 -4.99 -6.91
N SER A 34 8.17 -3.79 -6.64
CA SER A 34 7.04 -3.55 -5.74
C SER A 34 5.68 -3.49 -6.42
N ASP A 35 5.63 -3.31 -7.74
CA ASP A 35 4.41 -3.01 -8.51
C ASP A 35 3.71 -1.68 -8.15
N ILE A 36 4.38 -0.80 -7.40
CA ILE A 36 3.94 0.58 -7.15
C ILE A 36 4.29 1.44 -8.38
N GLY A 37 3.43 2.38 -8.75
CA GLY A 37 3.68 3.31 -9.85
C GLY A 37 4.97 4.11 -9.64
N PRO A 38 5.86 4.24 -10.64
CA PRO A 38 7.17 4.90 -10.47
C PRO A 38 7.08 6.36 -9.99
N GLU A 39 6.06 7.10 -10.41
CA GLU A 39 5.77 8.47 -9.99
C GLU A 39 5.22 8.50 -8.55
N ASP A 40 4.49 7.46 -8.15
CA ASP A 40 4.03 7.29 -6.76
C ASP A 40 5.20 6.93 -5.84
N VAL A 41 6.16 6.10 -6.30
CA VAL A 41 7.42 5.85 -5.59
C VAL A 41 8.19 7.15 -5.36
N ALA A 42 8.33 7.98 -6.40
CA ALA A 42 8.96 9.30 -6.29
C ALA A 42 8.22 10.19 -5.27
N THR A 43 6.88 10.19 -5.31
CA THR A 43 6.03 10.95 -4.40
C THR A 43 6.20 10.51 -2.94
N PHE A 44 6.21 9.20 -2.68
CA PHE A 44 6.43 8.69 -1.33
C PHE A 44 7.81 9.02 -0.79
N LYS A 45 8.86 8.91 -1.63
CA LYS A 45 10.21 9.32 -1.25
C LYS A 45 10.25 10.81 -0.91
N GLU A 46 9.70 11.66 -1.76
CA GLU A 46 9.69 13.10 -1.51
C GLU A 46 8.92 13.46 -0.24
N ALA A 47 7.72 12.91 -0.07
CA ALA A 47 6.90 13.18 1.10
C ALA A 47 7.56 12.70 2.40
N THR A 48 8.13 11.49 2.41
CA THR A 48 8.82 10.95 3.61
C THR A 48 10.05 11.75 3.97
N ARG A 49 10.80 12.26 2.97
CA ARG A 49 11.92 13.19 3.18
C ARG A 49 11.46 14.52 3.77
N ARG A 50 10.45 15.14 3.16
CA ARG A 50 10.03 16.51 3.48
C ARG A 50 9.29 16.63 4.81
N TYR A 51 8.46 15.63 5.14
CA TYR A 51 7.57 15.67 6.30
C TYR A 51 8.03 14.75 7.44
N GLY A 52 9.21 14.13 7.31
CA GLY A 52 9.73 13.22 8.32
C GLY A 52 8.80 12.04 8.57
N LEU A 53 8.25 11.45 7.50
CA LEU A 53 7.33 10.31 7.59
C LEU A 53 8.08 8.99 7.37
N LEU A 54 7.53 7.93 7.96
CA LEU A 54 7.82 6.55 7.60
C LEU A 54 6.49 5.87 7.27
N ILE A 55 6.42 5.25 6.10
CA ILE A 55 5.21 4.62 5.56
C ILE A 55 5.55 3.18 5.20
N VAL A 56 4.78 2.23 5.69
CA VAL A 56 4.83 0.84 5.22
C VAL A 56 3.53 0.52 4.51
N MET A 57 3.61 -0.16 3.37
CA MET A 57 2.45 -0.58 2.59
C MET A 57 2.65 -2.00 2.06
N ARG A 58 1.55 -2.72 1.81
CA ARG A 58 1.62 -3.91 0.97
C ARG A 58 1.78 -3.49 -0.47
N CYS A 59 2.63 -4.23 -1.17
CA CYS A 59 2.76 -4.11 -2.61
C CYS A 59 1.44 -4.52 -3.28
N PRO A 60 1.01 -3.82 -4.34
CA PRO A 60 -0.05 -4.28 -5.22
C PRO A 60 0.15 -5.69 -5.74
N LYS A 61 -0.88 -6.25 -6.37
CA LYS A 61 -0.70 -7.46 -7.17
C LYS A 61 0.35 -7.26 -8.27
N ARG A 62 1.05 -8.35 -8.61
CA ARG A 62 1.98 -8.40 -9.74
C ARG A 62 1.30 -7.89 -11.01
N GLY A 63 2.02 -7.10 -11.80
CA GLY A 63 1.53 -6.49 -13.03
C GLY A 63 0.71 -5.21 -12.84
N ALA A 64 0.28 -4.87 -11.62
CA ALA A 64 -0.53 -3.68 -11.37
C ALA A 64 0.18 -2.38 -11.78
N VAL A 65 1.52 -2.33 -11.69
CA VAL A 65 2.33 -1.16 -12.10
C VAL A 65 2.03 -0.68 -13.52
N ALA A 66 1.68 -1.60 -14.43
CA ALA A 66 1.30 -1.26 -15.81
C ALA A 66 0.10 -0.30 -15.88
N PHE A 67 -0.71 -0.28 -14.83
CA PHE A 67 -2.04 0.32 -14.80
C PHE A 67 -2.21 1.40 -13.73
N GLN A 68 -1.22 1.58 -12.85
CA GLN A 68 -1.22 2.67 -11.85
C GLN A 68 -1.20 4.02 -12.57
N GLY A 69 -2.12 4.90 -12.17
CA GLY A 69 -2.38 6.19 -12.81
C GLY A 69 -3.23 6.15 -14.09
N ILE A 70 -3.49 4.97 -14.66
CA ILE A 70 -4.39 4.80 -15.82
C ILE A 70 -5.80 4.47 -15.35
N PHE A 71 -5.93 3.46 -14.48
CA PHE A 71 -7.19 3.08 -13.88
C PHE A 71 -7.25 3.58 -12.45
N ARG A 72 -8.47 3.78 -11.95
CA ARG A 72 -8.66 4.17 -10.56
C ARG A 72 -8.29 2.98 -9.65
N PRO A 73 -7.61 3.22 -8.52
CA PRO A 73 -7.40 2.18 -7.53
C PRO A 73 -8.74 1.70 -7.00
N LYS A 74 -8.81 0.40 -6.70
CA LYS A 74 -10.00 -0.26 -6.19
C LYS A 74 -10.56 0.50 -4.98
N ARG A 75 -11.83 0.89 -5.04
CA ARG A 75 -12.49 1.47 -3.86
C ARG A 75 -13.04 0.37 -2.98
N TRP A 76 -13.20 0.68 -1.71
CA TRP A 76 -13.96 -0.18 -0.79
C TRP A 76 -15.33 -0.56 -1.37
N ALA A 77 -16.03 0.42 -1.98
CA ALA A 77 -17.33 0.19 -2.61
C ALA A 77 -17.25 -0.88 -3.71
N ASP A 78 -16.15 -0.94 -4.46
CA ASP A 78 -15.90 -1.93 -5.52
C ASP A 78 -15.44 -3.30 -4.96
N GLY A 79 -15.39 -3.43 -3.63
CA GLY A 79 -14.93 -4.61 -2.91
C GLY A 79 -15.84 -5.83 -3.01
N HIS A 80 -17.15 -5.61 -3.19
CA HIS A 80 -18.17 -6.65 -3.18
C HIS A 80 -19.24 -6.39 -4.25
N ASP A 81 -19.75 -7.45 -4.86
CA ASP A 81 -20.92 -7.40 -5.75
C ASP A 81 -22.25 -7.39 -4.97
N SER A 82 -23.39 -7.32 -5.66
CA SER A 82 -24.71 -7.32 -5.03
C SER A 82 -25.04 -8.61 -4.27
N GLY A 83 -24.36 -9.71 -4.60
CA GLY A 83 -24.44 -10.99 -3.89
C GLY A 83 -23.53 -11.08 -2.66
N GLY A 84 -22.74 -10.04 -2.37
CA GLY A 84 -21.80 -10.02 -1.25
C GLY A 84 -20.48 -10.75 -1.55
N ASN A 85 -20.22 -11.18 -2.77
CA ASN A 85 -18.97 -11.84 -3.14
C ASN A 85 -17.86 -10.82 -3.31
N THR A 86 -16.64 -11.13 -2.83
CA THR A 86 -15.49 -10.24 -3.03
C THR A 86 -15.12 -10.15 -4.51
N VAL A 87 -15.16 -8.95 -5.07
CA VAL A 87 -14.64 -8.69 -6.42
C VAL A 87 -13.13 -8.49 -6.33
N LYS A 88 -12.32 -9.39 -6.89
CA LYS A 88 -10.85 -9.35 -6.77
C LYS A 88 -10.20 -8.93 -8.07
N SER A 89 -9.04 -8.28 -7.98
CA SER A 89 -8.16 -8.10 -9.12
C SER A 89 -7.61 -9.47 -9.57
N GLY A 90 -7.46 -9.68 -10.88
CA GLY A 90 -6.84 -10.87 -11.47
C GLY A 90 -5.31 -10.86 -11.34
N GLU A 91 -4.65 -11.74 -12.09
CA GLU A 91 -3.18 -11.88 -12.11
C GLU A 91 -2.47 -10.67 -12.74
N SER A 92 -3.15 -9.90 -13.59
CA SER A 92 -2.62 -8.68 -14.20
C SER A 92 -2.68 -7.46 -13.28
N GLY A 93 -3.21 -7.61 -12.06
CA GLY A 93 -3.45 -6.50 -11.14
C GLY A 93 -4.71 -5.67 -11.44
N LEU A 94 -5.42 -5.94 -12.54
CA LEU A 94 -6.72 -5.33 -12.86
C LEU A 94 -7.88 -6.15 -12.30
N GLY A 95 -8.93 -5.47 -11.86
CA GLY A 95 -10.23 -6.08 -11.58
C GLY A 95 -11.32 -5.41 -12.39
N VAL A 96 -12.37 -6.19 -12.70
CA VAL A 96 -13.56 -5.71 -13.40
C VAL A 96 -14.75 -5.95 -12.49
N HIS A 97 -15.49 -4.89 -12.17
CA HIS A 97 -16.71 -5.05 -11.41
C HIS A 97 -17.83 -5.54 -12.32
N PRO A 98 -18.46 -6.70 -12.04
CA PRO A 98 -19.43 -7.31 -12.96
C PRO A 98 -20.66 -6.41 -13.19
N GLU A 99 -21.16 -5.77 -12.13
CA GLU A 99 -22.39 -4.97 -12.19
C GLU A 99 -22.15 -3.50 -12.53
N ARG A 100 -21.10 -2.89 -11.96
CA ARG A 100 -20.79 -1.47 -12.13
C ARG A 100 -20.06 -1.16 -13.44
N ARG A 101 -19.64 -2.19 -14.18
CA ARG A 101 -18.98 -2.08 -15.49
C ARG A 101 -17.77 -1.14 -15.48
N ASN A 102 -17.07 -1.05 -14.36
CA ASN A 102 -15.83 -0.30 -14.21
C ASN A 102 -14.64 -1.25 -14.06
N ILE A 103 -13.49 -0.80 -14.56
CA ILE A 103 -12.20 -1.43 -14.36
C ILE A 103 -11.47 -0.67 -13.26
N PHE A 104 -10.80 -1.39 -12.38
CA PHE A 104 -9.95 -0.83 -11.33
C PHE A 104 -8.61 -1.54 -11.28
N VAL A 105 -7.60 -0.87 -10.73
CA VAL A 105 -6.28 -1.46 -10.45
C VAL A 105 -6.17 -1.79 -8.97
N SER A 106 -5.37 -2.81 -8.64
CA SER A 106 -4.96 -3.11 -7.26
C SER A 106 -4.40 -1.85 -6.60
N ASP A 107 -4.96 -1.49 -5.46
CA ASP A 107 -4.59 -0.33 -4.66
C ASP A 107 -3.35 -0.58 -3.78
N TYR A 108 -2.89 0.49 -3.13
CA TYR A 108 -1.83 0.45 -2.13
C TYR A 108 -2.46 0.28 -0.76
N ASP A 109 -2.33 -0.91 -0.18
CA ASP A 109 -2.80 -1.15 1.19
C ASP A 109 -1.76 -0.60 2.18
N MET A 110 -2.01 0.57 2.75
CA MET A 110 -1.16 1.10 3.82
C MET A 110 -1.20 0.16 5.02
N MET A 111 -0.03 -0.28 5.47
CA MET A 111 0.13 -1.10 6.68
C MET A 111 0.22 -0.21 7.89
N SER A 112 1.11 0.79 7.87
CA SER A 112 1.29 1.73 8.96
C SER A 112 1.87 3.07 8.49
N LEU A 113 1.64 4.10 9.30
CA LEU A 113 2.10 5.47 9.09
C LEU A 113 2.72 6.00 10.38
N TRP A 114 3.88 6.62 10.27
CA TRP A 114 4.66 7.12 11.39
C TRP A 114 5.26 8.49 11.06
N THR A 115 5.54 9.27 12.09
CA THR A 115 6.25 10.54 12.00
C THR A 115 7.47 10.53 12.91
N LYS A 116 8.53 11.23 12.52
CA LYS A 116 9.75 11.37 13.31
C LYS A 116 9.43 12.06 14.64
N ALA A 117 9.84 11.47 15.75
CA ALA A 117 9.66 12.06 17.07
C ALA A 117 10.80 13.07 17.38
N GLN A 118 10.51 14.06 18.23
CA GLN A 118 11.49 15.10 18.61
C GLN A 118 12.72 14.52 19.32
N GLU A 119 12.53 13.49 20.13
CA GLU A 119 13.58 12.81 20.91
C GLU A 119 14.35 11.77 20.09
N GLY A 120 14.07 11.65 18.78
CA GLY A 120 14.56 10.59 17.91
C GLY A 120 13.56 9.43 17.79
N GLY A 121 13.76 8.59 16.77
CA GLY A 121 12.85 7.49 16.45
C GLY A 121 11.54 7.94 15.79
N TYR A 122 10.51 7.09 15.88
CA TYR A 122 9.23 7.27 15.20
C TYR A 122 8.05 7.14 16.16
N ARG A 123 7.10 8.06 16.05
CA ARG A 123 5.79 8.00 16.71
C ARG A 123 4.73 7.60 15.69
N LYS A 124 3.84 6.70 16.08
CA LYS A 124 2.76 6.23 15.21
C LYS A 124 1.76 7.36 14.94
N LEU A 125 1.34 7.48 13.69
CA LEU A 125 0.18 8.28 13.30
C LEU A 125 -0.99 7.34 13.09
N PHE A 126 -1.87 7.24 14.08
CA PHE A 126 -2.95 6.24 14.08
C PHE A 126 -3.96 6.55 12.97
N ALA A 127 -3.94 5.73 11.92
CA ALA A 127 -4.65 5.96 10.67
C ALA A 127 -5.81 4.98 10.52
N SER A 128 -6.66 4.84 11.53
CA SER A 128 -7.87 4.02 11.47
C SER A 128 -9.04 4.72 12.14
N SER A 129 -10.24 4.18 11.95
CA SER A 129 -11.41 4.64 12.67
C SER A 129 -11.20 4.44 14.18
N LEU A 130 -11.28 5.52 14.97
CA LEU A 130 -11.22 5.46 16.43
C LEU A 130 -12.42 4.73 17.07
N THR A 131 -13.43 4.35 16.28
CA THR A 131 -14.56 3.51 16.74
C THR A 131 -14.35 2.08 16.26
N PRO A 132 -14.21 1.08 17.16
CA PRO A 132 -14.08 -0.33 16.78
C PRO A 132 -15.20 -0.76 15.83
N GLY A 133 -14.83 -1.37 14.72
CA GLY A 133 -15.79 -1.86 13.73
C GLY A 133 -16.45 -0.85 12.81
N ALA A 134 -16.19 0.45 12.98
CA ALA A 134 -16.68 1.44 12.05
C ALA A 134 -15.88 1.37 10.74
N LYS A 135 -16.57 1.07 9.64
CA LYS A 135 -16.03 0.91 8.27
C LYS A 135 -15.34 2.20 7.75
N GLN A 136 -15.58 3.32 8.42
CA GLN A 136 -14.97 4.64 8.27
C GLN A 136 -14.93 5.28 9.65
N GLY A 137 -14.02 6.24 9.89
CA GLY A 137 -14.10 7.08 11.07
C GLY A 137 -12.98 8.11 11.16
N ALA A 138 -13.02 8.91 12.23
CA ALA A 138 -12.07 9.98 12.46
C ALA A 138 -10.69 9.36 12.74
N TRP A 139 -9.81 9.43 11.76
CA TRP A 139 -8.39 9.16 11.99
C TRP A 139 -7.85 10.18 12.99
N GLN A 140 -6.69 9.89 13.58
CA GLN A 140 -5.92 10.95 14.19
C GLN A 140 -5.75 12.09 13.17
N ARG A 141 -5.99 13.34 13.59
CA ARG A 141 -5.98 14.50 12.69
C ARG A 141 -4.67 14.59 11.90
N GLU A 142 -3.55 14.35 12.56
CA GLU A 142 -2.22 14.31 11.94
C GLU A 142 -2.10 13.23 10.85
N ALA A 143 -2.66 12.03 11.07
CA ALA A 143 -2.68 10.96 10.07
C ALA A 143 -3.54 11.35 8.86
N MET A 144 -4.70 11.97 9.09
CA MET A 144 -5.58 12.47 8.04
C MET A 144 -4.88 13.55 7.20
N ASP A 145 -4.23 14.50 7.85
CA ASP A 145 -3.54 15.60 7.17
C ASP A 145 -2.34 15.09 6.37
N ALA A 146 -1.55 14.16 6.93
CA ALA A 146 -0.45 13.48 6.22
C ALA A 146 -0.93 12.73 4.97
N VAL A 147 -2.01 11.95 5.06
CA VAL A 147 -2.53 11.20 3.90
C VAL A 147 -3.18 12.11 2.86
N ARG A 148 -3.88 13.18 3.27
CA ARG A 148 -4.39 14.19 2.34
C ARG A 148 -3.27 14.82 1.54
N LEU A 149 -2.16 15.13 2.21
CA LEU A 149 -0.96 15.69 1.61
C LEU A 149 -0.27 14.71 0.65
N LEU A 150 -0.16 13.42 1.02
CA LEU A 150 0.33 12.39 0.10
C LEU A 150 -0.54 12.30 -1.16
N ASN A 151 -1.86 12.28 -0.97
CA ASN A 151 -2.84 12.16 -2.05
C ASN A 151 -2.88 13.36 -3.02
N THR A 152 -2.20 14.48 -2.73
CA THR A 152 -2.05 15.58 -3.71
C THR A 152 -1.04 15.24 -4.80
N GLY A 153 -0.06 14.38 -4.51
CA GLY A 153 0.97 13.95 -5.47
C GLY A 153 0.72 12.58 -6.08
N LEU A 154 0.03 11.69 -5.34
CA LEU A 154 -0.19 10.31 -5.80
C LEU A 154 -1.16 10.24 -6.99
N GLN A 155 -0.74 9.53 -8.03
CA GLN A 155 -1.61 9.07 -9.11
C GLN A 155 -2.60 8.03 -8.58
N SER A 156 -2.13 7.10 -7.75
CA SER A 156 -2.95 6.07 -7.13
C SER A 156 -3.18 6.39 -5.65
N ARG A 157 -4.26 7.12 -5.40
CA ARG A 157 -4.59 7.65 -4.07
C ARG A 157 -4.83 6.55 -3.03
N LEU A 158 -4.38 6.80 -1.80
CA LEU A 158 -4.73 6.04 -0.61
C LEU A 158 -6.19 6.31 -0.23
N GLN A 159 -6.96 5.23 -0.05
CA GLN A 159 -8.42 5.33 0.09
C GLN A 159 -8.96 4.85 1.44
N HIS A 160 -8.14 4.18 2.23
CA HIS A 160 -8.51 3.65 3.54
C HIS A 160 -7.36 3.80 4.54
N GLY A 161 -7.68 3.47 5.79
CA GLY A 161 -6.74 3.54 6.89
C GLY A 161 -5.62 2.49 6.83
N ALA A 162 -4.66 2.63 7.74
CA ALA A 162 -3.62 1.66 7.98
C ALA A 162 -4.21 0.33 8.48
N GLN A 163 -3.80 -0.77 7.87
CA GLN A 163 -4.26 -2.09 8.29
C GLN A 163 -3.82 -2.41 9.73
N ASP A 164 -2.62 -2.00 10.15
CA ASP A 164 -2.11 -2.26 11.50
C ASP A 164 -2.91 -1.55 12.60
N ASP A 165 -3.74 -0.58 12.21
CA ASP A 165 -4.60 0.20 13.10
C ASP A 165 -6.07 -0.27 13.03
N PHE A 166 -6.38 -1.16 12.08
CA PHE A 166 -7.75 -1.61 11.87
C PHE A 166 -8.15 -2.66 12.90
N THR A 167 -9.07 -2.30 13.78
CA THR A 167 -9.73 -3.27 14.66
C THR A 167 -11.10 -3.62 14.05
N PRO A 168 -11.28 -4.84 13.52
CA PRO A 168 -12.54 -5.24 12.92
C PRO A 168 -13.66 -5.30 13.98
N PRO A 169 -14.93 -5.17 13.58
CA PRO A 169 -16.02 -5.45 14.50
C PRO A 169 -16.01 -6.93 14.96
N PRO A 170 -16.64 -7.27 16.09
CA PRO A 170 -16.55 -8.61 16.69
C PRO A 170 -16.94 -9.78 15.77
N ASP A 171 -17.79 -9.52 14.77
CA ASP A 171 -18.29 -10.50 13.80
C ASP A 171 -17.37 -10.68 12.58
N ARG A 172 -16.25 -9.94 12.50
CA ARG A 172 -15.34 -9.97 11.35
C ARG A 172 -13.91 -10.27 11.76
N LYS A 173 -13.24 -11.08 10.95
CA LYS A 173 -11.82 -11.39 11.12
C LYS A 173 -10.96 -10.29 10.51
N HIS A 174 -9.88 -9.92 11.19
CA HIS A 174 -8.83 -9.08 10.63
C HIS A 174 -8.15 -9.83 9.46
N PRO A 175 -7.87 -9.18 8.31
CA PRO A 175 -7.29 -9.86 7.14
C PRO A 175 -5.91 -10.46 7.41
N GLY A 176 -5.18 -9.92 8.39
CA GLY A 176 -3.83 -10.36 8.74
C GLY A 176 -2.83 -10.08 7.62
N VAL A 177 -1.70 -10.75 7.69
CA VAL A 177 -0.70 -10.80 6.62
C VAL A 177 -0.35 -12.25 6.35
N LYS A 178 0.02 -12.57 5.10
CA LYS A 178 0.50 -13.91 4.74
C LYS A 178 2.03 -13.92 4.71
N PRO A 179 2.68 -15.08 4.94
CA PRO A 179 4.14 -15.19 4.86
C PRO A 179 4.74 -14.64 3.56
N ASP A 180 4.07 -14.86 2.43
CA ASP A 180 4.49 -14.44 1.07
C ASP A 180 4.03 -13.01 0.69
N THR A 181 3.46 -12.26 1.63
CA THR A 181 3.03 -10.88 1.35
C THR A 181 4.24 -10.01 1.10
N ARG A 182 4.25 -9.31 -0.04
CA ARG A 182 5.28 -8.32 -0.37
C ARG A 182 4.92 -6.96 0.22
N PHE A 183 5.92 -6.24 0.68
CA PHE A 183 5.76 -4.89 1.22
C PHE A 183 6.76 -3.91 0.61
N ALA A 184 6.41 -2.64 0.72
CA ALA A 184 7.29 -1.52 0.43
C ALA A 184 7.31 -0.62 1.67
N ALA A 185 8.50 -0.16 2.05
CA ALA A 185 8.67 0.85 3.08
C ALA A 185 9.34 2.09 2.49
N PHE A 186 8.87 3.26 2.91
CA PHE A 186 9.41 4.55 2.53
C PHE A 186 9.75 5.32 3.79
N ARG A 187 10.97 5.86 3.85
CA ARG A 187 11.50 6.51 5.05
C ARG A 187 12.52 7.57 4.65
N GLU A 188 12.30 8.81 5.04
CA GLU A 188 13.26 9.91 4.85
C GLU A 188 13.84 10.01 3.42
N GLY A 189 13.02 9.75 2.39
CA GLY A 189 13.48 9.78 0.99
C GLY A 189 14.11 8.50 0.47
N GLN A 190 14.16 7.44 1.28
CA GLN A 190 14.59 6.10 0.88
C GLN A 190 13.38 5.20 0.66
N ALA A 191 13.55 4.20 -0.20
CA ALA A 191 12.57 3.15 -0.46
C ALA A 191 13.22 1.78 -0.25
N SER A 192 12.53 0.88 0.45
CA SER A 192 13.00 -0.46 0.79
C SER A 192 11.94 -1.48 0.37
N TYR A 193 12.33 -2.43 -0.49
CA TYR A 193 11.46 -3.52 -0.91
C TYR A 193 11.63 -4.67 0.08
N LEU A 194 10.51 -5.18 0.58
CA LEU A 194 10.47 -6.19 1.63
C LEU A 194 9.74 -7.41 1.03
N PRO A 195 10.48 -8.45 0.63
CA PRO A 195 9.93 -9.52 -0.23
C PRO A 195 8.87 -10.38 0.46
N ASP A 196 8.83 -10.39 1.79
CA ASP A 196 7.97 -11.26 2.59
C ASP A 196 7.67 -10.66 3.97
N MET A 197 6.86 -11.37 4.76
CA MET A 197 6.49 -11.00 6.12
C MET A 197 7.69 -10.94 7.06
N ALA A 198 8.68 -11.82 6.90
CA ALA A 198 9.84 -11.87 7.78
C ALA A 198 10.73 -10.64 7.58
N ALA A 199 10.99 -10.25 6.33
CA ALA A 199 11.68 -9.01 5.98
C ALA A 199 10.92 -7.78 6.50
N CYS A 200 9.59 -7.78 6.40
CA CYS A 200 8.77 -6.70 6.94
C CYS A 200 8.88 -6.61 8.47
N ARG A 201 8.77 -7.73 9.18
CA ARG A 201 8.94 -7.77 10.63
C ARG A 201 10.34 -7.31 11.06
N ALA A 202 11.38 -7.72 10.35
CA ALA A 202 12.76 -7.28 10.60
C ALA A 202 12.89 -5.76 10.43
N TYR A 203 12.29 -5.20 9.39
CA TYR A 203 12.25 -3.75 9.16
C TYR A 203 11.54 -3.00 10.30
N TYR A 204 10.44 -3.55 10.84
CA TYR A 204 9.79 -2.95 12.01
C TYR A 204 10.73 -2.94 13.21
N GLY A 205 11.42 -4.06 13.48
CA GLY A 205 12.40 -4.15 14.55
C GLY A 205 13.57 -3.17 14.40
N GLU A 206 14.12 -3.03 13.19
CA GLU A 206 15.23 -2.10 12.88
C GLU A 206 14.90 -0.65 13.27
N TRP A 207 13.65 -0.23 13.01
CA TRP A 207 13.20 1.14 13.26
C TRP A 207 12.42 1.32 14.56
N GLY A 208 12.43 0.32 15.44
CA GLY A 208 11.73 0.36 16.73
C GLY A 208 10.20 0.46 16.61
N LEU A 209 9.63 0.00 15.50
CA LEU A 209 8.19 0.00 15.23
C LEU A 209 7.52 -1.21 15.86
N SER A 210 6.30 -1.06 16.35
CA SER A 210 5.53 -2.17 16.90
C SER A 210 4.94 -3.03 15.79
N TRP A 211 5.29 -4.32 15.77
CA TRP A 211 4.76 -5.33 14.86
C TRP A 211 3.49 -5.99 15.46
N PRO A 212 2.29 -5.82 14.87
CA PRO A 212 1.04 -6.24 15.49
C PRO A 212 0.56 -7.65 15.12
N TYR A 213 1.43 -8.50 14.55
CA TYR A 213 1.07 -9.84 14.08
C TYR A 213 1.89 -10.94 14.79
N ASP A 214 1.34 -12.13 14.89
CA ASP A 214 2.08 -13.33 15.31
C ASP A 214 2.96 -13.90 14.19
N ASP A 215 3.63 -15.02 14.47
CA ASP A 215 4.50 -15.72 13.51
C ASP A 215 3.72 -16.31 12.31
N GLY A 216 2.41 -16.49 12.45
CA GLY A 216 1.51 -16.92 11.39
C GLY A 216 0.88 -15.76 10.60
N GLY A 217 1.21 -14.52 10.96
CA GLY A 217 0.62 -13.32 10.37
C GLY A 217 -0.81 -13.01 10.83
N ASN A 218 -1.29 -13.68 11.89
CA ASN A 218 -2.56 -13.32 12.52
C ASN A 218 -2.39 -12.06 13.35
N PHE A 219 -3.38 -11.19 13.30
CA PHE A 219 -3.36 -9.93 14.02
C PHE A 219 -3.58 -10.15 15.52
N LEU A 220 -2.66 -9.63 16.33
CA LEU A 220 -2.68 -9.70 17.79
C LEU A 220 -3.36 -8.48 18.42
N GLY A 221 -3.33 -7.35 17.72
CA GLY A 221 -3.95 -6.10 18.18
C GLY A 221 -3.19 -4.88 17.69
N ALA A 222 -3.90 -3.76 17.50
CA ALA A 222 -3.28 -2.52 17.07
C ALA A 222 -2.36 -1.98 18.17
N ALA A 223 -1.14 -1.59 17.79
CA ALA A 223 -0.28 -0.83 18.68
C ALA A 223 -0.97 0.50 19.01
N LYS A 224 -1.16 0.77 20.31
CA LYS A 224 -1.73 2.04 20.78
C LYS A 224 -0.74 3.18 20.43
N PRO A 225 -1.26 4.37 20.06
CA PRO A 225 -0.43 5.54 19.76
C PRO A 225 0.38 6.01 20.97
#